data_AF-A0A822ZVA1-F1
#
_entry.id   AF-A0A822ZVA1-F1
#
_cell.length_a   1.000
_cell.length_b   1.000
_cell.length_c   1.000
_cell.angle_alpha   90.00
_cell.angle_beta   90.00
_cell.angle_gamma   90.00
#
_symmetry.space_group_name_H-M   'P 1'
#
loop_
_entity.id
_entity.type
_entity.pdbx_description
1 polymer ?
#
loop_
_entity_poly.entity_id
_entity_poly.type
_entity_poly.pdbx_seq_one_letter_code
_entity_poly.pdbx_strand_id
1 'polypeptide(L)'
;MGTDTYVELRWFIGGRFEHTNGGLVYVGGKVKLIKKIDVDNISYWMLLKMVEDCGYSKDEVSKIFYRVSNMGISNVLREVSDDSTTFGLLTYVSEGGSLDMYVEQNVLAPTYVVARCVAKEFVW
;
A
#
# COMPACT_ATOMS: atom_id res chain seq x y z
N MET A 1 -26.67 9.68 -12.87
CA MET A 1 -25.51 9.21 -13.64
C MET A 1 -24.37 9.12 -12.65
N GLY A 2 -24.02 7.92 -12.17
CA GLY A 2 -22.82 7.74 -11.37
C GLY A 2 -21.63 8.02 -12.28
N THR A 3 -20.78 8.97 -11.91
CA THR A 3 -19.51 9.15 -12.59
C THR A 3 -18.59 8.05 -12.11
N ASP A 4 -18.32 7.06 -12.96
CA ASP A 4 -17.34 6.00 -12.66
C ASP A 4 -16.01 6.67 -12.31
N THR A 5 -15.71 6.75 -11.02
CA THR A 5 -14.54 7.44 -10.50
C THR A 5 -13.49 6.40 -10.23
N TYR A 6 -12.34 6.54 -10.87
CA TYR A 6 -11.25 5.57 -10.78
C TYR A 6 -10.03 6.18 -10.11
N VAL A 7 -9.32 5.36 -9.35
CA VAL A 7 -8.05 5.72 -8.69
C VAL A 7 -6.92 4.79 -9.12
N GLU A 8 -5.71 5.32 -9.08
CA GLU A 8 -4.50 4.53 -9.14
C GLU A 8 -3.90 4.37 -7.73
N LEU A 9 -3.71 3.12 -7.29
CA LEU A 9 -3.02 2.81 -6.03
C LEU A 9 -1.60 2.31 -6.32
N ARG A 10 -0.62 3.00 -5.75
CA ARG A 10 0.79 2.61 -5.76
C ARG A 10 1.16 2.02 -4.41
N TRP A 11 1.30 0.70 -4.36
CA TRP A 11 1.61 -0.05 -3.16
C TRP A 11 3.12 -0.17 -2.95
N PHE A 12 3.59 0.21 -1.77
CA PHE A 12 4.94 0.01 -1.25
C PHE A 12 4.86 -1.08 -0.17
N ILE A 13 5.41 -2.26 -0.45
CA ILE A 13 5.23 -3.45 0.39
C ILE A 13 6.56 -4.18 0.58
N GLY A 14 6.78 -4.76 1.76
CA GLY A 14 8.00 -5.51 2.08
C GLY A 14 9.17 -4.64 2.49
N GLY A 15 8.94 -3.34 2.72
CA GLY A 15 9.89 -2.41 3.30
C GLY A 15 9.50 -2.05 4.73
N ARG A 16 10.15 -1.02 5.27
CA ARG A 16 9.86 -0.48 6.59
C ARG A 16 10.06 1.03 6.62
N PHE A 17 9.43 1.70 7.57
CA PHE A 17 9.73 3.09 7.84
C PHE A 17 11.01 3.21 8.68
N GLU A 18 11.88 4.14 8.29
CA GLU A 18 13.07 4.52 9.03
C GLU A 18 13.13 6.03 9.23
N HIS A 19 13.65 6.46 10.38
CA HIS A 19 13.95 7.86 10.64
C HIS A 19 15.35 8.18 10.12
N THR A 20 15.45 9.09 9.16
CA THR A 20 16.73 9.55 8.60
C THR A 20 16.77 11.08 8.56
N ASN A 21 17.84 11.69 9.09
CA ASN A 21 18.19 13.12 8.99
C ASN A 21 16.99 14.09 8.84
N GLY A 22 16.06 14.06 9.79
CA GLY A 22 14.95 15.02 9.86
C GLY A 22 13.63 14.57 9.22
N GLY A 23 13.49 13.32 8.80
CA GLY A 23 12.24 12.81 8.23
C GLY A 23 12.02 11.31 8.40
N LEU A 24 10.78 10.89 8.13
CA LEU A 24 10.39 9.48 8.03
C LEU A 24 10.45 9.08 6.55
N VAL A 25 11.22 8.04 6.24
CA VAL A 25 11.37 7.50 4.89
C VAL A 25 10.95 6.04 4.86
N TYR A 26 10.30 5.61 3.78
CA TYR A 26 10.02 4.20 3.55
C TYR A 26 11.19 3.59 2.77
N VAL A 27 11.90 2.65 3.39
CA VAL A 27 13.11 2.04 2.83
C VAL A 27 12.92 0.55 2.59
N GLY A 28 13.54 0.07 1.51
CA GLY A 28 13.34 -1.30 1.04
C GLY A 28 11.94 -1.53 0.45
N GLY A 29 11.60 -2.79 0.24
CA GLY A 29 10.33 -3.21 -0.35
C GLY A 29 10.27 -3.12 -1.87
N LYS A 30 9.11 -3.53 -2.40
CA LYS A 30 8.75 -3.50 -3.82
C LYS A 30 7.59 -2.55 -4.03
N VAL A 31 7.54 -1.98 -5.23
CA VAL A 31 6.42 -1.13 -5.65
C VAL A 31 5.53 -1.90 -6.61
N LYS A 32 4.23 -1.94 -6.33
CA LYS A 32 3.20 -2.49 -7.22
C LYS A 32 2.18 -1.42 -7.55
N LEU A 33 1.95 -1.19 -8.84
CA LEU A 33 0.97 -0.23 -9.32
C LEU A 33 -0.30 -0.95 -9.76
N ILE A 34 -1.43 -0.59 -9.18
CA ILE A 34 -2.76 -1.08 -9.56
C ILE A 34 -3.57 0.11 -10.06
N LYS A 35 -4.02 0.04 -11.31
CA LYS A 35 -4.72 1.12 -12.00
C LYS A 35 -6.20 0.83 -12.09
N LYS A 36 -6.99 1.90 -12.30
CA LYS A 36 -8.43 1.83 -12.59
C LYS A 36 -9.21 1.08 -11.50
N ILE A 37 -8.91 1.38 -10.24
CA ILE A 37 -9.69 0.85 -9.12
C ILE A 37 -10.91 1.74 -8.96
N ASP A 38 -12.09 1.13 -9.01
CA ASP A 38 -13.36 1.82 -8.78
C ASP A 38 -13.43 2.27 -7.31
N VAL A 39 -13.57 3.58 -7.12
CA VAL A 39 -13.61 4.25 -5.81
C VAL A 39 -14.77 3.72 -4.96
N ASP A 40 -15.91 3.39 -5.57
CA ASP A 40 -17.10 2.92 -4.84
C ASP A 40 -16.90 1.51 -4.25
N ASN A 41 -15.90 0.77 -4.75
CA ASN A 41 -15.57 -0.56 -4.25
C ASN A 41 -14.49 -0.55 -3.16
N ILE A 42 -13.81 0.59 -2.92
CA ILE A 42 -12.70 0.66 -1.97
C ILE A 42 -13.23 0.64 -0.54
N SER A 43 -12.99 -0.48 0.13
CA SER A 43 -13.18 -0.69 1.57
C SER A 43 -11.87 -1.07 2.22
N TYR A 44 -11.79 -0.94 3.55
CA TYR A 44 -10.63 -1.39 4.30
C TYR A 44 -10.30 -2.87 4.03
N TRP A 45 -11.32 -3.71 3.95
CA TRP A 45 -11.18 -5.14 3.66
C TRP A 45 -10.66 -5.42 2.25
N MET A 46 -11.07 -4.63 1.26
CA MET A 46 -10.52 -4.72 -0.09
C MET A 46 -9.03 -4.35 -0.09
N LEU A 47 -8.64 -3.31 0.64
CA LEU A 47 -7.23 -2.92 0.76
C LEU A 47 -6.39 -4.04 1.41
N LEU A 48 -6.87 -4.65 2.49
CA LEU A 48 -6.21 -5.82 3.10
C LEU A 48 -6.06 -6.99 2.11
N LYS A 49 -7.13 -7.29 1.36
CA LYS A 49 -7.09 -8.35 0.35
C LYS A 49 -6.09 -8.05 -0.78
N MET A 50 -5.95 -6.80 -1.18
CA MET A 50 -4.92 -6.41 -2.16
C MET A 50 -3.50 -6.65 -1.64
N VAL A 51 -3.26 -6.48 -0.34
CA VAL A 51 -1.96 -6.80 0.28
C VAL A 51 -1.72 -8.32 0.30
N GLU A 52 -2.75 -9.11 0.59
CA GLU A 52 -2.71 -10.58 0.47
C GLU A 52 -2.38 -11.01 -0.97
N ASP A 53 -3.00 -10.40 -1.97
CA ASP A 53 -2.73 -10.64 -3.39
C ASP A 53 -1.31 -10.18 -3.82
N CYS A 54 -0.59 -9.47 -2.95
CA CYS A 54 0.82 -9.14 -3.13
C CYS A 54 1.77 -10.17 -2.49
N GLY A 55 1.24 -11.24 -1.88
CA GLY A 55 2.00 -12.33 -1.30
C GLY A 55 2.36 -12.14 0.17
N TYR A 56 1.64 -11.28 0.90
CA TYR A 56 1.84 -11.04 2.33
C TYR A 56 0.56 -11.37 3.08
N SER A 57 0.63 -12.29 4.04
CA SER A 57 -0.52 -12.66 4.85
C SER A 57 -1.00 -11.48 5.71
N LYS A 58 -2.29 -11.46 6.06
CA LYS A 58 -2.85 -10.46 6.99
C LYS A 58 -2.09 -10.41 8.32
N ASP A 59 -1.60 -11.54 8.81
CA ASP A 59 -0.87 -11.63 10.08
C ASP A 59 0.51 -10.95 10.00
N GLU A 60 1.10 -10.87 8.81
CA GLU A 60 2.35 -10.16 8.54
C GLU A 60 2.15 -8.65 8.34
N VAL A 61 0.92 -8.18 8.18
CA VAL A 61 0.60 -6.75 8.04
C VAL A 61 0.33 -6.16 9.42
N SER A 62 1.17 -5.21 9.84
CA SER A 62 0.93 -4.45 11.07
C SER A 62 -0.05 -3.31 10.78
N LYS A 63 0.30 -2.47 9.80
CA LYS A 63 -0.43 -1.23 9.49
C LYS A 63 -0.38 -0.92 8.00
N ILE A 64 -1.43 -0.26 7.54
CA ILE A 64 -1.49 0.33 6.20
C ILE A 64 -1.52 1.85 6.36
N PHE A 65 -0.70 2.54 5.59
CA PHE A 65 -0.70 3.99 5.53
C PHE A 65 -0.93 4.46 4.10
N TYR A 66 -1.44 5.69 3.94
CA TYR A 66 -1.56 6.32 2.64
C TYR A 66 -1.07 7.76 2.65
N ARG A 67 -0.70 8.23 1.45
CA ARG A 67 -0.53 9.65 1.11
C ARG A 67 -1.00 9.88 -0.31
N VAL A 68 -1.40 11.11 -0.62
CA VAL A 68 -1.79 11.50 -1.98
C VAL A 68 -0.55 11.77 -2.84
N SER A 69 -0.31 11.04 -3.92
CA SER A 69 1.00 11.06 -4.62
C SER A 69 1.43 12.43 -5.17
N ASN A 70 0.49 13.39 -5.29
CA ASN A 70 0.71 14.71 -5.93
C ASN A 70 0.43 15.93 -5.02
N MET A 71 0.15 15.74 -3.71
CA MET A 71 0.07 16.87 -2.79
C MET A 71 1.45 17.19 -2.21
N GLY A 72 1.77 18.48 -2.08
CA GLY A 72 3.08 18.99 -1.64
C GLY A 72 3.47 18.59 -0.20
N ILE A 73 4.57 19.14 0.32
CA ILE A 73 5.21 18.76 1.61
C ILE A 73 4.26 18.70 2.83
N SER A 74 3.09 19.35 2.77
CA SER A 74 2.03 19.25 3.79
C SER A 74 1.30 17.91 3.83
N ASN A 75 1.62 16.98 2.93
CA ASN A 75 0.89 15.74 2.79
C ASN A 75 1.30 14.74 3.87
N VAL A 76 0.54 14.76 4.95
CA VAL A 76 0.73 13.90 6.12
C VAL A 76 0.40 12.46 5.76
N LEU A 77 1.30 11.55 6.12
CA LEU A 77 1.08 10.10 6.08
C LEU A 77 -0.05 9.73 7.05
N ARG A 78 -1.09 9.04 6.58
CA ARG A 78 -2.27 8.69 7.39
C ARG A 78 -2.45 7.18 7.47
N GLU A 79 -2.79 6.69 8.65
CA GLU A 79 -3.10 5.28 8.86
C GLU A 79 -4.51 4.95 8.34
N VAL A 80 -4.66 3.77 7.73
CA VAL A 80 -5.95 3.18 7.37
C VAL A 80 -6.22 2.05 8.35
N SER A 81 -7.17 2.25 9.25
CA SER A 81 -7.53 1.29 10.30
C SER A 81 -8.93 0.70 10.11
N ASP A 82 -9.78 1.36 9.32
CA ASP A 82 -11.21 1.02 9.17
C ASP A 82 -11.82 1.70 7.92
N ASP A 83 -13.11 1.47 7.69
CA ASP A 83 -13.84 2.07 6.57
C ASP A 83 -14.02 3.60 6.72
N SER A 84 -13.96 4.15 7.94
CA SER A 84 -14.05 5.60 8.17
C SER A 84 -12.79 6.32 7.68
N THR A 85 -11.62 5.78 8.03
CA THR A 85 -10.32 6.25 7.55
C THR A 85 -10.14 5.99 6.06
N THR A 86 -10.73 4.90 5.54
CA THR A 86 -10.82 4.62 4.10
C THR A 86 -11.70 5.65 3.38
N PHE A 87 -12.83 6.05 3.94
CA PHE A 87 -13.66 7.11 3.37
C PHE A 87 -12.89 8.44 3.30
N GLY A 88 -12.12 8.76 4.34
CA GLY A 88 -11.19 9.88 4.33
C GLY A 88 -10.20 9.84 3.16
N LEU A 89 -9.74 8.65 2.76
CA LEU A 89 -8.88 8.44 1.60
C LEU A 89 -9.61 8.75 0.28
N LEU A 90 -10.89 8.36 0.15
CA LEU A 90 -11.69 8.56 -1.07
C LEU A 90 -12.07 10.03 -1.31
N THR A 91 -12.17 10.84 -0.25
CA THR A 91 -12.46 12.28 -0.39
C THR A 91 -11.38 13.05 -1.18
N TYR A 92 -10.15 12.55 -1.23
CA TYR A 92 -9.04 13.17 -1.98
C TYR A 92 -8.93 12.69 -3.43
N VAL A 93 -9.72 11.68 -3.79
CA VAL A 93 -9.56 10.89 -5.02
C VAL A 93 -10.63 11.22 -6.06
N SER A 94 -11.67 11.97 -5.68
CA SER A 94 -12.81 12.35 -6.51
C SER A 94 -12.45 13.03 -7.85
N GLU A 95 -11.20 13.44 -8.06
CA GLU A 95 -10.68 14.05 -9.30
C GLU A 95 -9.68 13.16 -10.08
N GLY A 96 -9.71 11.84 -9.90
CA GLY A 96 -8.85 10.92 -10.68
C GLY A 96 -7.39 10.88 -10.21
N GLY A 97 -7.19 10.99 -8.89
CA GLY A 97 -5.88 11.05 -8.26
C GLY A 97 -5.12 9.71 -8.24
N SER A 98 -3.85 9.78 -7.87
CA SER A 98 -3.03 8.63 -7.49
C SER A 98 -2.76 8.67 -5.98
N LEU A 99 -2.80 7.51 -5.35
CA LEU A 99 -2.46 7.34 -3.94
C LEU A 99 -1.25 6.44 -3.79
N ASP A 100 -0.33 6.83 -2.92
CA ASP A 100 0.76 5.99 -2.47
C ASP A 100 0.32 5.30 -1.17
N MET A 101 0.26 3.97 -1.20
CA MET A 101 -0.13 3.10 -0.10
C MET A 101 1.11 2.39 0.45
N TYR A 102 1.35 2.43 1.75
CA TYR A 102 2.49 1.83 2.41
C TYR A 102 2.03 0.73 3.36
N VAL A 103 2.70 -0.41 3.30
CA VAL A 103 2.45 -1.52 4.22
C VAL A 103 3.61 -1.58 5.20
N GLU A 104 3.30 -1.42 6.47
CA GLU A 104 4.20 -1.73 7.57
C GLU A 104 3.94 -3.15 8.04
N GLN A 105 5.01 -3.95 8.10
CA GLN A 105 4.91 -5.35 8.45
C GLN A 105 5.09 -5.58 9.95
N ASN A 106 4.40 -6.57 10.49
CA ASN A 106 4.69 -7.08 11.83
C ASN A 106 6.05 -7.77 11.77
N VAL A 107 7.10 -7.09 12.21
CA VAL A 107 8.39 -7.72 12.46
C VAL A 107 8.26 -8.55 13.73
N LEU A 108 7.55 -9.69 13.65
CA LEU A 108 7.85 -10.78 14.55
C LEU A 108 9.33 -11.12 14.29
N ALA A 109 10.15 -11.07 15.34
CA ALA A 109 11.59 -11.28 15.29
C ALA A 109 11.99 -12.36 14.26
N PRO A 110 13.11 -12.19 13.53
CA PRO A 110 13.36 -12.90 12.29
C PRO A 110 13.33 -14.41 12.49
N THR A 111 12.23 -15.07 12.10
CA THR A 111 12.27 -16.48 11.75
C THR A 111 13.00 -16.55 10.41
N TYR A 112 14.28 -16.90 10.47
CA TYR A 112 15.08 -17.24 9.31
C TYR A 112 14.37 -18.32 8.48
N VAL A 113 13.62 -17.93 7.45
CA VAL A 113 13.20 -18.84 6.40
C VAL A 113 14.16 -18.64 5.24
N VAL A 114 15.18 -19.51 5.18
CA VAL A 114 16.04 -19.66 4.00
C VAL A 114 15.18 -20.27 2.89
N ALA A 115 14.43 -19.45 2.17
CA ALA A 115 13.78 -19.86 0.95
C ALA A 115 14.83 -19.84 -0.19
N ARG A 116 15.39 -21.01 -0.50
CA ARG A 116 16.10 -21.23 -1.77
C ARG A 116 15.11 -21.08 -2.91
N CYS A 117 15.08 -19.92 -3.57
CA CYS A 117 14.49 -19.81 -4.91
C CYS A 117 15.43 -20.49 -5.91
N VAL A 118 15.09 -21.72 -6.30
CA VAL A 118 15.65 -22.34 -7.51
C VAL A 118 14.98 -21.67 -8.70
N ALA A 119 15.71 -20.79 -9.39
CA ALA A 119 15.26 -20.26 -10.67
C ALA A 119 15.18 -21.42 -11.68
N LYS A 120 13.98 -21.70 -12.20
CA LYS A 120 13.84 -22.45 -13.45
C LYS A 120 13.98 -21.45 -14.59
N GLU A 121 15.12 -21.49 -15.25
CA GLU A 121 15.34 -20.82 -16.53
C GLU A 121 14.43 -21.49 -17.58
N PHE A 122 13.52 -20.71 -18.19
CA PHE A 122 12.89 -21.08 -19.45
C PHE A 122 13.64 -20.36 -20.57
N VAL A 123 14.39 -21.14 -21.33
CA VAL A 123 14.96 -20.77 -22.63
C VAL A 123 13.89 -21.06 -23.69
N TRP A 124 13.61 -20.09 -24.56
CA TRP A 124 12.98 -20.31 -25.86
C TRP A 124 13.96 -19.90 -26.94
#